data_AF-A0A8X6FSE0-F1
#
_entry.id   AF-A0A8X6FSE0-F1
#
_cell.length_a   1.000
_cell.length_b   1.000
_cell.length_c   1.000
_cell.angle_alpha   90.00
_cell.angle_beta   90.00
_cell.angle_gamma   90.00
#
_symmetry.space_group_name_H-M   'P 1'
#
loop_
_entity.id
_entity.type
_entity.pdbx_description
1 polymer ?
#
loop_
_entity_poly.entity_id
_entity_poly.type
_entity_poly.pdbx_seq_one_letter_code
_entity_poly.pdbx_strand_id
1 'polypeptide(L)'
;MNEQEIPIDIHLNKLLDWLISRRICPHDWQKNIITVRKNINNAIQDMPAVDEIANLLAGTYINYFHCRRIVEILKETESSSKNIFGQYSSQRMKDWLEIIKLYEKDNIYLAEAAQLLVRNIVYELPSLKKQIVKCKNIQEESIQKEADYVKREKSMRENYLASCQQIGIEGKNIKKELLSFLDELPGFLNAVASSAKDLTSIQNFYESFLNFTLKKDMHSDCLPLLKHVIEKGNTTTFEWRTGEPPEVVEGTTPVIPLDVDCASTEAADDQIDFGDLVANSESGDDRSSSSPNGDFVHVDREECKPENGDQIDFGDSDINWDISVETSGTNDIPPVFEEGEGGKVARGADALSVLENETTRNSFYCDLLEVFSIFYL
;
A
#
# COMPACT_ATOMS: atom_id res chain seq x y z
N MET A 1 -35.83 -19.48 -63.35
CA MET A 1 -35.42 -18.89 -62.06
C MET A 1 -36.29 -17.68 -61.84
N ASN A 2 -36.99 -17.63 -60.72
CA ASN A 2 -37.82 -16.47 -60.37
C ASN A 2 -36.87 -15.32 -60.05
N GLU A 3 -36.97 -14.18 -60.74
CA GLU A 3 -36.11 -13.02 -60.48
C GLU A 3 -36.21 -12.52 -59.02
N GLN A 4 -37.29 -12.88 -58.31
CA GLN A 4 -37.54 -12.58 -56.90
C GLN A 4 -36.69 -13.39 -55.91
N GLU A 5 -35.98 -14.43 -56.36
CA GLU A 5 -35.16 -15.30 -55.50
C GLU A 5 -33.65 -15.02 -55.61
N ILE A 6 -33.27 -13.98 -56.36
CA ILE A 6 -31.87 -13.60 -56.50
C ILE A 6 -31.42 -12.88 -55.21
N PRO A 7 -30.39 -13.38 -54.51
CA PRO A 7 -29.91 -12.75 -53.29
C PRO A 7 -29.33 -11.36 -53.60
N ILE A 8 -29.71 -10.37 -52.80
CA ILE A 8 -29.18 -9.02 -52.89
C ILE A 8 -28.01 -8.91 -51.92
N ASP A 9 -26.81 -8.67 -52.46
CA ASP A 9 -25.63 -8.36 -51.68
C ASP A 9 -25.48 -6.84 -51.55
N ILE A 10 -25.37 -6.35 -50.32
CA ILE A 10 -25.27 -4.93 -49.99
C ILE A 10 -24.13 -4.75 -49.01
N HIS A 11 -23.15 -3.93 -49.40
CA HIS A 11 -22.08 -3.54 -48.50
C HIS A 11 -22.66 -2.80 -47.28
N LEU A 12 -22.33 -3.24 -46.06
CA LEU A 12 -22.91 -2.73 -44.82
C LEU A 12 -22.86 -1.19 -44.71
N ASN A 13 -21.70 -0.58 -44.94
CA ASN A 13 -21.53 0.90 -44.88
C ASN A 13 -22.38 1.67 -45.90
N LYS A 14 -22.92 0.97 -46.91
CA LYS A 14 -23.77 1.51 -47.97
C LYS A 14 -25.22 1.11 -47.81
N LEU A 15 -25.59 0.39 -46.74
CA LEU A 15 -26.96 -0.09 -46.54
C LEU A 15 -27.98 1.07 -46.52
N LEU A 16 -27.71 2.12 -45.76
CA LEU A 16 -28.60 3.29 -45.70
C LEU A 16 -28.67 4.03 -47.06
N ASP A 17 -27.51 4.29 -47.68
CA ASP A 17 -27.43 4.90 -49.02
C ASP A 17 -28.23 4.09 -50.05
N TRP A 18 -28.12 2.76 -49.98
CA TRP A 18 -28.82 1.82 -50.85
C TRP A 18 -30.33 1.92 -50.66
N LEU A 19 -30.82 1.93 -49.42
CA LEU A 19 -32.25 2.09 -49.10
C LEU A 19 -32.82 3.40 -49.66
N ILE A 20 -32.08 4.51 -49.54
CA ILE A 20 -32.48 5.82 -50.05
C ILE A 20 -32.44 5.85 -51.59
N SER A 21 -31.37 5.34 -52.21
CA SER A 21 -31.20 5.36 -53.67
C SER A 21 -32.29 4.56 -54.40
N ARG A 22 -32.81 3.50 -53.77
CA ARG A 22 -33.92 2.69 -54.28
C ARG A 22 -35.30 3.22 -53.91
N ARG A 23 -35.36 4.38 -53.24
CA ARG A 23 -36.59 5.02 -52.76
C ARG A 23 -37.40 4.12 -51.81
N ILE A 24 -36.73 3.22 -51.10
CA ILE A 24 -37.34 2.41 -50.03
C ILE A 24 -37.60 3.30 -48.81
N CYS A 25 -36.63 4.17 -48.51
CA CYS A 25 -36.73 5.22 -47.51
C CYS A 25 -36.58 6.60 -48.16
N PRO A 26 -37.23 7.65 -47.63
CA PRO A 26 -37.07 9.00 -48.13
C PRO A 26 -35.68 9.57 -47.81
N HIS A 27 -35.17 10.47 -48.65
CA HIS A 27 -33.88 11.12 -48.41
C HIS A 27 -33.89 11.99 -47.14
N ASP A 28 -35.04 12.56 -46.79
CA ASP A 28 -35.25 13.38 -45.61
C ASP A 28 -35.81 12.60 -44.40
N TRP A 29 -35.57 11.28 -44.34
CA TRP A 29 -35.98 10.41 -43.23
C TRP A 29 -35.57 10.95 -41.85
N GLN A 30 -34.45 11.69 -41.78
CA GLN A 30 -33.97 12.34 -40.56
C GLN A 30 -34.96 13.36 -39.98
N LYS A 31 -35.77 14.03 -40.81
CA LYS A 31 -36.82 14.94 -40.30
C LYS A 31 -37.98 14.16 -39.70
N ASN A 32 -38.31 13.02 -40.32
CA ASN A 32 -39.39 12.16 -39.87
C ASN A 32 -39.03 11.47 -38.54
N ILE A 33 -37.78 11.03 -38.39
CA ILE A 33 -37.35 10.40 -37.13
C ILE A 33 -37.38 11.41 -35.96
N ILE A 34 -37.09 12.69 -36.16
CA ILE A 34 -37.22 13.72 -35.10
C ILE A 34 -38.67 13.79 -34.57
N THR A 35 -39.65 13.69 -35.46
CA THR A 35 -41.07 13.68 -35.08
C THR A 35 -41.41 12.43 -34.27
N VAL A 36 -40.92 11.27 -34.69
CA VAL A 36 -41.08 10.01 -33.98
C VAL A 36 -40.45 10.08 -32.58
N ARG A 37 -39.24 10.63 -32.48
CA ARG A 37 -38.50 10.84 -31.22
C ARG A 37 -39.28 11.71 -30.24
N LYS A 38 -39.86 12.80 -30.73
CA LYS A 38 -40.72 13.67 -29.93
C LYS A 38 -41.93 12.92 -29.36
N ASN A 39 -42.58 12.10 -30.19
CA ASN A 39 -43.73 11.32 -29.76
C ASN A 39 -43.35 10.23 -28.76
N ILE A 40 -42.21 9.57 -28.94
CA ILE A 40 -41.65 8.63 -27.96
C ILE A 40 -41.44 9.33 -26.61
N ASN A 41 -40.78 10.50 -26.58
CA ASN A 41 -40.51 11.23 -25.34
C ASN A 41 -41.80 11.63 -24.60
N ASN A 42 -42.85 11.98 -25.33
CA ASN A 42 -44.17 12.26 -24.75
C ASN A 42 -44.82 10.99 -24.19
N ALA A 43 -44.80 9.89 -24.96
CA ALA A 43 -45.46 8.64 -24.59
C ALA A 43 -44.76 7.89 -23.43
N ILE A 44 -43.46 8.13 -23.21
CA ILE A 44 -42.71 7.57 -22.08
C ILE A 44 -43.21 8.11 -20.73
N GLN A 45 -43.74 9.34 -20.70
CA GLN A 45 -44.23 9.95 -19.46
C GLN A 45 -45.46 9.23 -18.89
N ASP A 46 -46.19 8.47 -19.72
CA ASP A 46 -47.35 7.68 -19.32
C ASP A 46 -47.07 6.18 -19.50
N MET A 47 -46.20 5.63 -18.63
CA MET A 47 -45.82 4.22 -18.63
C MET A 47 -46.36 3.46 -17.41
N PRO A 48 -46.83 2.20 -17.58
CA PRO A 48 -47.19 1.36 -16.45
C PRO A 48 -45.91 0.89 -15.74
N ALA A 49 -46.03 0.66 -14.43
CA ALA A 49 -44.96 0.08 -13.62
C ALA A 49 -44.82 -1.44 -13.90
N VAL A 50 -44.32 -1.77 -15.09
CA VAL A 50 -43.97 -3.13 -15.49
C VAL A 50 -42.46 -3.20 -15.62
N ASP A 51 -41.81 -4.09 -14.88
CA ASP A 51 -40.34 -4.21 -14.81
C ASP A 51 -39.71 -4.39 -16.21
N GLU A 52 -40.35 -5.16 -17.08
CA GLU A 52 -39.87 -5.36 -18.45
C GLU A 52 -39.89 -4.05 -19.27
N ILE A 53 -40.93 -3.22 -19.09
CA ILE A 53 -41.00 -1.90 -19.73
C ILE A 53 -39.95 -0.96 -19.11
N ALA A 54 -39.78 -0.99 -17.79
CA ALA A 54 -38.76 -0.19 -17.11
C ALA A 54 -37.34 -0.53 -17.62
N ASN A 55 -37.04 -1.82 -17.81
CA ASN A 55 -35.76 -2.28 -18.38
C ASN A 55 -35.57 -1.85 -19.85
N LEU A 56 -36.62 -1.90 -20.67
CA LEU A 56 -36.55 -1.42 -22.06
C LEU A 56 -36.32 0.09 -22.16
N LEU A 57 -36.75 0.85 -21.14
CA LEU A 57 -36.61 2.30 -21.07
C LEU A 57 -35.33 2.74 -20.34
N ALA A 58 -34.69 1.86 -19.56
CA ALA A 58 -33.49 2.17 -18.80
C ALA A 58 -32.27 2.36 -19.71
N GLY A 59 -31.74 3.59 -19.77
CA GLY A 59 -30.41 3.88 -20.33
C GLY A 59 -30.22 3.60 -21.82
N THR A 60 -31.28 3.31 -22.58
CA THR A 60 -31.17 3.00 -24.01
C THR A 60 -31.85 4.00 -24.93
N TYR A 61 -31.27 4.14 -26.12
CA TYR A 61 -31.94 4.79 -27.26
C TYR A 61 -33.14 3.94 -27.73
N ILE A 62 -34.36 4.39 -27.42
CA ILE A 62 -35.61 3.66 -27.72
C ILE A 62 -35.88 3.66 -29.22
N ASN A 63 -35.83 2.53 -29.92
CA ASN A 63 -36.03 2.47 -31.37
C ASN A 63 -37.33 1.72 -31.72
N TYR A 64 -37.60 1.56 -33.02
CA TYR A 64 -38.78 0.85 -33.53
C TYR A 64 -39.01 -0.53 -32.86
N PHE A 65 -37.95 -1.32 -32.65
CA PHE A 65 -38.07 -2.65 -32.06
C PHE A 65 -38.47 -2.59 -30.58
N HIS A 66 -37.97 -1.59 -29.86
CA HIS A 66 -38.40 -1.32 -28.48
C HIS A 66 -39.87 -0.88 -28.46
N CYS A 67 -40.29 0.03 -29.35
CA CYS A 67 -41.69 0.43 -29.47
C CYS A 67 -42.61 -0.77 -29.78
N ARG A 68 -42.16 -1.69 -30.64
CA ARG A 68 -42.89 -2.91 -30.98
C ARG A 68 -43.07 -3.80 -29.75
N ARG A 69 -42.00 -4.02 -29.00
CA ARG A 69 -42.04 -4.82 -27.76
C ARG A 69 -42.94 -4.18 -26.71
N ILE A 70 -42.87 -2.86 -26.54
CA ILE A 70 -43.75 -2.11 -25.63
C ILE A 70 -45.23 -2.34 -26.02
N VAL A 71 -45.57 -2.22 -27.31
CA VAL A 71 -46.95 -2.48 -27.78
C VAL A 71 -47.38 -3.92 -27.52
N GLU A 72 -46.49 -4.91 -27.67
CA GLU A 72 -46.79 -6.31 -27.34
C GLU A 72 -47.09 -6.50 -25.86
N ILE A 73 -46.25 -5.96 -24.97
CA ILE A 73 -46.46 -6.02 -23.51
C ILE A 73 -47.78 -5.31 -23.14
N LEU A 74 -48.06 -4.15 -23.73
CA LEU A 74 -49.32 -3.43 -23.47
C LEU A 74 -50.55 -4.21 -23.94
N LYS A 75 -50.46 -5.01 -25.02
CA LYS A 75 -51.57 -5.86 -25.47
C LYS A 75 -51.88 -6.98 -24.48
N GLU A 76 -50.85 -7.54 -23.85
CA GLU A 76 -50.98 -8.61 -22.85
C GLU A 76 -51.52 -8.05 -21.53
N THR A 77 -50.99 -6.90 -21.10
CA THR A 77 -51.30 -6.29 -19.79
C THR A 77 -52.58 -5.44 -19.76
N GLU A 78 -53.01 -4.86 -20.89
CA GLU A 78 -54.22 -4.00 -20.99
C GLU A 78 -55.38 -4.65 -21.77
N SER A 79 -55.40 -5.99 -21.87
CA SER A 79 -56.31 -6.80 -22.70
C SER A 79 -57.82 -6.56 -22.47
N SER A 80 -58.21 -5.93 -21.36
CA SER A 80 -59.60 -5.62 -20.99
C SER A 80 -60.21 -4.35 -21.61
N SER A 81 -59.45 -3.58 -22.40
CA SER A 81 -59.81 -2.20 -22.80
C SER A 81 -60.29 -2.02 -24.25
N LYS A 82 -60.70 -3.08 -24.96
CA LYS A 82 -61.22 -2.95 -26.33
C LYS A 82 -62.66 -2.40 -26.33
N ASN A 83 -62.89 -1.29 -27.03
CA ASN A 83 -64.24 -0.75 -27.27
C ASN A 83 -65.06 -1.70 -28.15
N ILE A 84 -66.39 -1.50 -28.21
CA ILE A 84 -67.37 -2.32 -28.96
C ILE A 84 -67.01 -2.53 -30.45
N PHE A 85 -66.14 -1.68 -31.01
CA PHE A 85 -65.62 -1.77 -32.39
C PHE A 85 -64.23 -2.44 -32.51
N GLY A 86 -63.72 -3.08 -31.45
CA GLY A 86 -62.42 -3.77 -31.44
C GLY A 86 -61.19 -2.87 -31.37
N GLN A 87 -61.38 -1.55 -31.21
CA GLN A 87 -60.29 -0.58 -31.04
C GLN A 87 -59.87 -0.48 -29.57
N TYR A 88 -58.56 -0.38 -29.31
CA TYR A 88 -58.02 -0.16 -27.97
C TYR A 88 -58.44 1.23 -27.45
N SER A 89 -58.98 1.30 -26.22
CA SER A 89 -59.51 2.54 -25.68
C SER A 89 -58.46 3.40 -24.94
N SER A 90 -57.41 2.79 -24.39
CA SER A 90 -56.35 3.48 -23.62
C SER A 90 -55.55 4.47 -24.47
N GLN A 91 -55.30 5.66 -23.93
CA GLN A 91 -54.52 6.71 -24.60
C GLN A 91 -53.08 6.24 -24.84
N ARG A 92 -52.45 5.64 -23.83
CA ARG A 92 -51.14 4.99 -23.93
C ARG A 92 -51.03 4.03 -25.12
N MET A 93 -51.94 3.07 -25.26
CA MET A 93 -51.91 2.14 -26.40
C MET A 93 -52.05 2.88 -27.74
N LYS A 94 -52.90 3.91 -27.82
CA LYS A 94 -53.04 4.72 -29.03
C LYS A 94 -51.76 5.47 -29.37
N ASP A 95 -51.09 6.05 -28.39
CA ASP A 95 -49.85 6.80 -28.59
C ASP A 95 -48.72 5.88 -29.10
N TRP A 96 -48.55 4.71 -28.48
CA TRP A 96 -47.56 3.72 -28.93
C TRP A 96 -47.87 3.12 -30.30
N LEU A 97 -49.15 2.87 -30.61
CA LEU A 97 -49.56 2.45 -31.95
C LEU A 97 -49.33 3.55 -33.00
N GLU A 98 -49.52 4.81 -32.66
CA GLU A 98 -49.24 5.94 -33.56
C GLU A 98 -47.75 6.09 -33.82
N ILE A 99 -46.90 5.92 -32.79
CA ILE A 99 -45.44 5.88 -32.95
C ILE A 99 -45.03 4.77 -33.94
N ILE A 100 -45.60 3.56 -33.82
CA ILE A 100 -45.36 2.47 -34.76
C ILE A 100 -45.77 2.84 -36.19
N LYS A 101 -46.95 3.44 -36.36
CA LYS A 101 -47.40 3.88 -37.69
C LYS A 101 -46.47 4.93 -38.30
N LEU A 102 -45.98 5.88 -37.51
CA LEU A 102 -45.05 6.90 -37.99
C LEU A 102 -43.70 6.31 -38.40
N TYR A 103 -43.25 5.25 -37.72
CA TYR A 103 -42.08 4.48 -38.11
C TYR A 103 -42.29 3.70 -39.40
N GLU A 104 -43.44 3.04 -39.55
CA GLU A 104 -43.76 2.18 -40.70
C GLU A 104 -44.12 2.99 -41.94
N LYS A 105 -44.68 4.20 -41.76
CA LYS A 105 -44.88 5.16 -42.83
C LYS A 105 -43.54 5.47 -43.48
N ASP A 106 -43.45 5.32 -44.80
CA ASP A 106 -42.24 5.56 -45.60
C ASP A 106 -41.01 4.75 -45.14
N ASN A 107 -41.24 3.63 -44.41
CA ASN A 107 -40.21 2.71 -43.91
C ASN A 107 -39.08 3.35 -43.09
N ILE A 108 -39.36 4.39 -42.31
CA ILE A 108 -38.35 5.11 -41.51
C ILE A 108 -37.60 4.18 -40.55
N TYR A 109 -38.27 3.16 -40.02
CA TYR A 109 -37.62 2.15 -39.16
C TYR A 109 -36.44 1.44 -39.84
N LEU A 110 -36.48 1.21 -41.15
CA LEU A 110 -35.38 0.58 -41.88
C LEU A 110 -34.16 1.49 -41.97
N ALA A 111 -34.38 2.80 -42.14
CA ALA A 111 -33.29 3.77 -42.19
C ALA A 111 -32.57 3.88 -40.84
N GLU A 112 -33.34 3.97 -39.74
CA GLU A 112 -32.80 3.97 -38.39
C GLU A 112 -32.09 2.65 -38.06
N ALA A 113 -32.70 1.50 -38.41
CA ALA A 113 -32.08 0.19 -38.18
C ALA A 113 -30.77 0.02 -38.95
N ALA A 114 -30.70 0.47 -40.20
CA ALA A 114 -29.49 0.44 -41.00
C ALA A 114 -28.37 1.29 -40.36
N GLN A 115 -28.70 2.49 -39.88
CA GLN A 115 -27.75 3.35 -39.19
C GLN A 115 -27.24 2.71 -37.89
N LEU A 116 -28.14 2.16 -37.07
CA LEU A 116 -27.79 1.46 -35.82
C LEU A 116 -26.91 0.24 -36.09
N LEU A 117 -27.22 -0.55 -37.12
CA LEU A 117 -26.45 -1.73 -37.49
C LEU A 117 -25.02 -1.37 -37.92
N VAL A 118 -24.88 -0.37 -38.79
CA VAL A 118 -23.56 0.14 -39.20
C VAL A 118 -22.78 0.63 -37.99
N ARG A 119 -23.40 1.42 -37.11
CA ARG A 119 -22.74 1.92 -35.90
C ARG A 119 -22.21 0.78 -35.02
N ASN A 120 -23.08 -0.18 -34.72
CA ASN A 120 -22.77 -1.29 -33.82
C ASN A 120 -21.64 -2.18 -34.37
N ILE A 121 -21.64 -2.46 -35.68
CA ILE A 121 -20.65 -3.36 -36.28
C ILE A 121 -19.33 -2.64 -36.58
N VAL A 122 -19.37 -1.38 -37.03
CA VAL A 122 -18.19 -0.66 -37.49
C VAL A 122 -17.45 0.04 -36.35
N TYR A 123 -18.15 0.49 -35.31
CA TYR A 123 -17.55 1.29 -34.24
C TYR A 123 -17.65 0.60 -32.87
N GLU A 124 -18.85 0.21 -32.44
CA GLU A 124 -19.04 -0.36 -31.09
C GLU A 124 -18.33 -1.70 -30.93
N LEU A 125 -18.53 -2.62 -31.88
CA LEU A 125 -17.95 -3.96 -31.80
C LEU A 125 -16.41 -3.92 -31.80
N PRO A 126 -15.72 -3.15 -32.67
CA PRO A 126 -14.27 -2.99 -32.59
C PRO A 126 -13.80 -2.32 -31.30
N SER A 127 -14.53 -1.30 -30.80
CA SER A 127 -14.21 -0.65 -29.53
C SER A 127 -14.27 -1.64 -28.36
N LEU A 128 -15.38 -2.38 -28.24
CA LEU A 128 -15.57 -3.42 -27.24
C LEU A 128 -14.49 -4.52 -27.35
N LYS A 129 -14.13 -4.94 -28.57
CA LYS A 129 -13.03 -5.90 -28.76
C LYS A 129 -11.69 -5.37 -28.22
N LYS A 130 -11.37 -4.09 -28.47
CA LYS A 130 -10.15 -3.45 -27.92
C LYS A 130 -10.19 -3.39 -26.40
N GLN A 131 -11.34 -3.02 -25.82
CA GLN A 131 -11.52 -3.00 -24.37
C GLN A 131 -11.32 -4.38 -23.75
N ILE A 132 -11.89 -5.44 -24.36
CA ILE A 132 -11.70 -6.82 -23.90
C ILE A 132 -10.22 -7.20 -23.88
N VAL A 133 -9.46 -6.86 -24.92
CA VAL A 133 -8.01 -7.12 -24.98
C VAL A 133 -7.28 -6.36 -23.88
N LYS A 134 -7.60 -5.07 -23.67
CA LYS A 134 -7.01 -4.27 -22.58
C LYS A 134 -7.26 -4.90 -21.21
N CYS A 135 -8.51 -5.29 -20.92
CA CYS A 135 -8.87 -5.95 -19.66
C CYS A 135 -8.11 -7.28 -19.47
N LYS A 136 -7.95 -8.08 -20.53
CA LYS A 136 -7.18 -9.33 -20.46
C LYS A 136 -5.70 -9.08 -20.14
N ASN A 137 -5.10 -8.09 -20.77
CA ASN A 137 -3.70 -7.75 -20.51
C ASN A 137 -3.50 -7.27 -19.06
N ILE A 138 -4.41 -6.42 -18.55
CA ILE A 138 -4.37 -5.96 -17.15
C ILE A 138 -4.54 -7.14 -16.18
N GLN A 139 -5.44 -8.08 -16.50
CA GLN A 139 -5.64 -9.29 -15.70
C GLN A 139 -4.37 -10.13 -15.63
N GLU A 140 -3.72 -10.38 -16.76
CA GLU A 140 -2.49 -11.17 -16.83
C GLU A 140 -1.33 -10.50 -16.07
N GLU A 141 -1.17 -9.18 -16.22
CA GLU A 141 -0.18 -8.40 -15.48
C GLU A 141 -0.44 -8.42 -13.96
N SER A 142 -1.71 -8.35 -13.55
CA SER A 142 -2.08 -8.41 -12.13
C SER A 142 -1.78 -9.77 -11.51
N ILE A 143 -2.07 -10.86 -12.24
CA ILE A 143 -1.73 -12.23 -11.82
C ILE A 143 -0.21 -12.40 -11.69
N GLN A 144 0.55 -11.85 -12.64
CA GLN A 144 2.01 -11.90 -12.59
C GLN A 144 2.56 -11.11 -11.38
N LYS A 145 2.04 -9.90 -11.14
CA LYS A 145 2.41 -9.06 -9.98
C LYS A 145 2.11 -9.76 -8.66
N GLU A 146 0.93 -10.38 -8.52
CA GLU A 146 0.58 -11.16 -7.34
C GLU A 146 1.60 -12.28 -7.07
N ALA A 147 1.95 -13.05 -8.10
CA ALA A 147 2.93 -14.12 -7.98
C ALA A 147 4.33 -13.61 -7.58
N ASP A 148 4.73 -12.44 -8.07
CA ASP A 148 6.02 -11.83 -7.74
C ASP A 148 6.04 -11.23 -6.33
N TYR A 149 4.93 -10.64 -5.86
CA TYR A 149 4.79 -10.18 -4.47
C TYR A 149 4.85 -11.33 -3.46
N VAL A 150 4.20 -12.46 -3.74
CA VAL A 150 4.28 -13.65 -2.87
C VAL A 150 5.71 -14.17 -2.76
N LYS A 151 6.47 -14.20 -3.86
CA LYS A 151 7.88 -14.59 -3.83
C LYS A 151 8.73 -13.59 -3.04
N ARG A 152 8.49 -12.29 -3.25
CA ARG A 152 9.22 -11.21 -2.58
C ARG A 152 8.97 -11.22 -1.07
N GLU A 153 7.72 -11.40 -0.65
CA GLU A 153 7.33 -11.54 0.76
C GLU A 153 8.09 -12.70 1.41
N LYS A 154 8.09 -13.88 0.76
CA LYS A 154 8.81 -15.05 1.26
C LYS A 154 10.31 -14.77 1.40
N SER A 155 10.94 -14.18 0.38
CA SER A 155 12.38 -13.86 0.43
C SER A 155 12.70 -12.84 1.52
N MET A 156 11.87 -11.79 1.70
CA MET A 156 12.07 -10.80 2.75
C MET A 156 11.91 -11.42 4.14
N ARG A 157 10.93 -12.32 4.31
CA ARG A 157 10.74 -13.05 5.56
C ARG A 157 11.94 -13.96 5.87
N GLU A 158 12.45 -14.68 4.89
CA GLU A 158 13.64 -15.53 5.05
C GLU A 158 14.87 -14.69 5.40
N ASN A 159 15.09 -13.56 4.72
CA ASN A 159 16.18 -12.64 5.02
C ASN A 159 16.06 -12.04 6.44
N TYR A 160 14.87 -11.61 6.85
CA TYR A 160 14.61 -11.11 8.19
C TYR A 160 14.94 -12.15 9.28
N LEU A 161 14.48 -13.39 9.10
CA LEU A 161 14.78 -14.47 10.04
C LEU A 161 16.27 -14.80 10.08
N ALA A 162 16.95 -14.78 8.94
CA ALA A 162 18.40 -14.98 8.88
C ALA A 162 19.15 -13.87 9.64
N SER A 163 18.77 -12.60 9.47
CA SER A 163 19.34 -11.48 10.22
C SER A 163 19.08 -11.58 11.73
N CYS A 164 17.87 -11.98 12.14
CA CYS A 164 17.55 -12.20 13.55
C CYS A 164 18.46 -13.29 14.16
N GLN A 165 18.65 -14.40 13.43
CA GLN A 165 19.53 -15.48 13.86
C GLN A 165 21.00 -15.04 13.97
N GLN A 166 21.49 -14.20 13.05
CA GLN A 166 22.87 -13.68 13.10
C GLN A 166 23.15 -12.85 14.36
N ILE A 167 22.16 -12.09 14.82
CA ILE A 167 22.27 -11.24 16.02
C ILE A 167 21.88 -12.01 17.30
N GLY A 168 21.37 -13.24 17.15
CA GLY A 168 20.96 -14.09 18.28
C GLY A 168 19.60 -13.72 18.89
N ILE A 169 18.75 -13.00 18.14
CA ILE A 169 17.41 -12.57 18.57
C ILE A 169 16.32 -13.43 17.91
N GLU A 170 15.17 -13.56 18.57
CA GLU A 170 14.00 -14.27 18.04
C GLU A 170 13.24 -13.41 17.01
N GLY A 171 13.35 -12.08 17.11
CA GLY A 171 12.76 -11.14 16.15
C GLY A 171 11.27 -10.88 16.39
N LYS A 172 10.77 -11.06 17.63
CA LYS A 172 9.38 -10.71 18.02
C LYS A 172 9.27 -9.27 18.47
N ASN A 173 10.20 -8.83 19.32
CA ASN A 173 10.34 -7.45 19.73
C ASN A 173 11.82 -7.11 19.81
N ILE A 174 12.36 -6.69 18.65
CA ILE A 174 13.78 -6.38 18.47
C ILE A 174 14.30 -5.45 19.57
N LYS A 175 13.55 -4.40 19.92
CA LYS A 175 13.95 -3.44 20.95
C LYS A 175 14.11 -4.12 22.32
N LYS A 176 13.11 -4.89 22.76
CA LYS A 176 13.16 -5.59 24.06
C LYS A 176 14.23 -6.68 24.08
N GLU A 177 14.38 -7.42 23.00
CA GLU A 177 15.36 -8.50 22.89
C GLU A 177 16.79 -7.92 22.93
N LEU A 178 17.07 -6.84 22.20
CA LEU A 178 18.36 -6.16 22.28
C LEU A 178 18.64 -5.56 23.66
N LEU A 179 17.63 -4.99 24.33
CA LEU A 179 17.77 -4.49 25.70
C LEU A 179 18.09 -5.61 26.69
N SER A 180 17.51 -6.80 26.53
CA SER A 180 17.80 -7.93 27.43
C SER A 180 19.26 -8.37 27.38
N PHE A 181 19.97 -8.16 26.25
CA PHE A 181 21.42 -8.40 26.20
C PHE A 181 22.22 -7.42 27.07
N LEU A 182 21.72 -6.19 27.29
CA LEU A 182 22.36 -5.26 28.20
C LEU A 182 22.25 -5.73 29.66
N ASP A 183 21.18 -6.45 30.02
CA ASP A 183 21.00 -7.00 31.37
C ASP A 183 21.97 -8.17 31.66
N GLU A 184 22.40 -8.92 30.63
CA GLU A 184 23.36 -10.02 30.75
C GLU A 184 24.81 -9.53 30.86
N LEU A 185 25.11 -8.34 30.35
CA LEU A 185 26.46 -7.78 30.27
C LEU A 185 27.17 -7.66 31.64
N PRO A 186 26.56 -7.15 32.72
CA PRO A 186 27.21 -7.10 34.04
C PRO A 186 27.61 -8.49 34.54
N GLY A 187 26.79 -9.51 34.29
CA GLY A 187 27.10 -10.90 34.64
C GLY A 187 28.34 -11.41 33.92
N PHE A 188 28.45 -11.14 32.62
CA PHE A 188 29.62 -11.47 31.82
C PHE A 188 30.89 -10.76 32.32
N LEU A 189 30.81 -9.45 32.58
CA LEU A 189 31.96 -8.68 33.08
C LEU A 189 32.40 -9.14 34.47
N ASN A 190 31.47 -9.52 35.35
CA ASN A 190 31.78 -10.13 36.64
C ASN A 190 32.46 -11.50 36.49
N ALA A 191 32.08 -12.29 35.49
CA ALA A 191 32.76 -13.54 35.18
C ALA A 191 34.19 -13.31 34.69
N VAL A 192 34.43 -12.28 33.86
CA VAL A 192 35.78 -11.87 33.44
C VAL A 192 36.63 -11.46 34.65
N ALA A 193 36.11 -10.62 35.54
CA ALA A 193 36.80 -10.22 36.77
C ALA A 193 37.10 -11.41 37.69
N SER A 194 36.19 -12.39 37.75
CA SER A 194 36.41 -13.61 38.51
C SER A 194 37.54 -14.46 37.93
N SER A 195 37.58 -14.62 36.61
CA SER A 195 38.65 -15.33 35.89
C SER A 195 40.01 -14.62 35.99
N ALA A 196 40.03 -13.29 36.16
CA ALA A 196 41.28 -12.54 36.34
C ALA A 196 42.07 -13.01 37.58
N LYS A 197 41.39 -13.55 38.60
CA LYS A 197 42.03 -14.09 39.82
C LYS A 197 43.00 -15.23 39.52
N ASP A 198 42.78 -16.00 38.45
CA ASP A 198 43.69 -17.07 38.04
C ASP A 198 45.06 -16.53 37.60
N LEU A 199 45.15 -15.24 37.26
CA LEU A 199 46.38 -14.57 36.86
C LEU A 199 47.24 -14.10 38.05
N THR A 200 46.81 -14.29 39.31
CA THR A 200 47.53 -13.85 40.52
C THR A 200 48.99 -14.35 40.56
N SER A 201 49.23 -15.60 40.15
CA SER A 201 50.59 -16.16 40.15
C SER A 201 51.50 -15.47 39.13
N ILE A 202 50.96 -15.14 37.96
CA ILE A 202 51.69 -14.49 36.88
C ILE A 202 51.93 -13.02 37.22
N GLN A 203 50.94 -12.33 37.80
CA GLN A 203 51.07 -10.96 38.27
C GLN A 203 52.19 -10.84 39.32
N ASN A 204 52.24 -11.74 40.31
CA ASN A 204 53.31 -11.75 41.32
C ASN A 204 54.70 -12.01 40.71
N PHE A 205 54.77 -12.88 39.70
CA PHE A 205 56.01 -13.14 38.96
C PHE A 205 56.47 -11.90 38.20
N TYR A 206 55.57 -11.26 37.46
CA TYR A 206 55.84 -10.04 36.69
C TYR A 206 56.37 -8.91 37.59
N GLU A 207 55.73 -8.71 38.74
CA GLU A 207 56.17 -7.73 39.73
C GLU A 207 57.58 -8.05 40.26
N SER A 208 57.82 -9.31 40.63
CA SER A 208 59.14 -9.75 41.10
C SER A 208 60.22 -9.55 40.03
N PHE A 209 59.89 -9.80 38.76
CA PHE A 209 60.76 -9.59 37.61
C PHE A 209 61.09 -8.11 37.39
N LEU A 210 60.10 -7.22 37.48
CA LEU A 210 60.33 -5.77 37.40
C LEU A 210 61.16 -5.26 38.56
N ASN A 211 60.88 -5.68 39.78
CA ASN A 211 61.66 -5.30 40.97
C ASN A 211 63.13 -5.75 40.85
N PHE A 212 63.36 -6.94 40.30
CA PHE A 212 64.71 -7.44 40.03
C PHE A 212 65.43 -6.62 38.95
N THR A 213 64.75 -6.30 37.85
CA THR A 213 65.34 -5.66 36.67
C THR A 213 65.57 -4.16 36.89
N LEU A 214 64.58 -3.46 37.45
CA LEU A 214 64.60 -2.01 37.64
C LEU A 214 65.21 -1.60 38.99
N LYS A 215 65.41 -2.53 39.93
CA LYS A 215 65.92 -2.28 41.29
C LYS A 215 65.17 -1.17 42.04
N LYS A 216 63.91 -0.95 41.67
CA LYS A 216 62.95 -0.03 42.30
C LYS A 216 61.75 -0.87 42.73
N ASP A 217 61.14 -0.51 43.85
CA ASP A 217 59.86 -1.10 44.25
C ASP A 217 58.76 -0.59 43.30
N MET A 218 58.25 -1.49 42.47
CA MET A 218 57.19 -1.22 41.49
C MET A 218 55.82 -1.72 41.96
N HIS A 219 55.68 -2.13 43.22
CA HIS A 219 54.45 -2.69 43.74
C HIS A 219 53.20 -1.81 43.49
N SER A 220 53.33 -0.48 43.59
CA SER A 220 52.20 0.45 43.33
C SER A 220 52.12 0.96 41.89
N ASP A 221 53.17 0.78 41.08
CA ASP A 221 53.30 1.41 39.76
C ASP A 221 52.98 0.45 38.60
N CYS A 222 52.98 -0.87 38.83
CA CYS A 222 52.73 -1.88 37.79
C CYS A 222 51.34 -2.52 37.88
N LEU A 223 50.72 -2.75 36.71
CA LEU A 223 49.45 -3.46 36.55
C LEU A 223 48.30 -2.97 37.46
N PRO A 224 48.07 -1.65 37.54
CA PRO A 224 47.19 -1.04 38.53
C PRO A 224 45.74 -1.57 38.47
N LEU A 225 45.19 -1.73 37.26
CA LEU A 225 43.81 -2.18 37.06
C LEU A 225 43.69 -3.68 37.24
N LEU A 226 44.65 -4.46 36.74
CA LEU A 226 44.65 -5.91 36.92
C LEU A 226 44.75 -6.30 38.40
N LYS A 227 45.59 -5.63 39.20
CA LYS A 227 45.67 -5.83 40.65
C LYS A 227 44.35 -5.55 41.34
N HIS A 228 43.77 -4.38 41.04
CA HIS A 228 42.47 -4.00 41.61
C HIS A 228 41.36 -5.00 41.28
N VAL A 229 41.28 -5.46 40.02
CA VAL A 229 40.28 -6.45 39.61
C VAL A 229 40.50 -7.82 40.26
N ILE A 230 41.75 -8.25 40.47
CA ILE A 230 42.08 -9.50 41.19
C ILE A 230 41.65 -9.40 42.66
N GLU A 231 41.97 -8.29 43.32
CA GLU A 231 41.75 -8.10 44.76
C GLU A 231 40.28 -7.83 45.10
N LYS A 232 39.66 -6.89 44.36
CA LYS A 232 38.33 -6.34 44.68
C LYS A 232 37.25 -6.74 43.68
N GLY A 233 37.61 -7.25 42.50
CA GLY A 233 36.66 -7.61 41.45
C GLY A 233 36.22 -6.42 40.60
N ASN A 234 35.08 -6.58 39.91
CA ASN A 234 34.51 -5.56 39.03
C ASN A 234 33.74 -4.49 39.84
N THR A 235 34.46 -3.68 40.62
CA THR A 235 33.86 -2.58 41.40
C THR A 235 33.53 -1.37 40.54
N THR A 236 32.96 -0.30 41.13
CA THR A 236 32.76 0.97 40.43
C THR A 236 34.07 1.68 40.12
N THR A 237 34.09 2.49 39.07
CA THR A 237 35.22 3.37 38.75
C THR A 237 35.49 4.37 39.87
N PHE A 238 34.45 4.80 40.61
CA PHE A 238 34.61 5.60 41.83
C PHE A 238 35.49 4.90 42.88
N GLU A 239 35.22 3.63 43.18
CA GLU A 239 35.99 2.87 44.16
C GLU A 239 37.45 2.69 43.71
N TRP A 240 37.67 2.46 42.42
CA TRP A 240 39.01 2.43 41.85
C TRP A 240 39.75 3.76 42.04
N ARG A 241 39.11 4.88 41.74
CA ARG A 241 39.72 6.22 41.79
C ARG A 241 39.98 6.72 43.21
N THR A 242 39.07 6.43 44.14
CA THR A 242 39.10 6.98 45.50
C THR A 242 39.61 6.00 46.56
N GLY A 243 39.69 4.71 46.22
CA GLY A 243 40.07 3.62 47.13
C GLY A 243 38.96 3.15 48.07
N GLU A 244 37.87 3.91 48.20
CA GLU A 244 36.73 3.62 49.08
C GLU A 244 35.43 3.39 48.29
N PRO A 245 34.55 2.48 48.76
CA PRO A 245 33.29 2.21 48.07
C PRO A 245 32.32 3.41 48.18
N PRO A 246 31.51 3.67 47.13
CA PRO A 246 30.49 4.72 47.17
C PRO A 246 29.32 4.32 48.09
N GLU A 247 28.67 5.30 48.72
CA GLU A 247 27.45 5.14 49.52
C GLU A 247 26.19 5.08 48.63
N VAL A 248 26.20 5.76 47.49
CA VAL A 248 25.10 5.75 46.51
C VAL A 248 25.67 5.71 45.10
N VAL A 249 25.09 4.87 44.23
CA VAL A 249 25.42 4.80 42.80
C VAL A 249 24.21 5.27 42.01
N GLU A 250 24.37 6.32 41.21
CA GLU A 250 23.32 6.79 40.31
C GLU A 250 23.25 5.91 39.05
N GLY A 251 22.03 5.59 38.59
CA GLY A 251 21.81 4.74 37.42
C GLY A 251 22.34 5.40 36.14
N THR A 252 23.21 4.70 35.42
CA THR A 252 23.84 5.15 34.16
C THR A 252 23.16 4.60 32.91
N THR A 253 22.24 3.64 33.05
CA THR A 253 21.50 3.08 31.93
C THR A 253 20.60 4.16 31.33
N PRO A 254 20.72 4.45 30.01
CA PRO A 254 19.79 5.38 29.38
C PRO A 254 18.37 4.83 29.55
N VAL A 255 17.48 5.66 30.13
CA VAL A 255 16.05 5.39 30.13
C VAL A 255 15.59 5.57 28.70
N ILE A 256 15.71 4.51 27.88
CA ILE A 256 15.12 4.50 26.56
C ILE A 256 13.62 4.51 26.81
N PRO A 257 12.88 5.54 26.37
CA PRO A 257 11.43 5.52 26.44
C PRO A 257 10.98 4.28 25.67
N LEU A 258 10.50 3.28 26.39
CA LEU A 258 9.71 2.21 25.83
C LEU A 258 8.38 2.87 25.46
N ASP A 259 8.35 3.60 24.34
CA ASP A 259 7.09 3.77 23.62
C ASP A 259 6.72 2.36 23.17
N VAL A 260 5.92 1.72 24.02
CA VAL A 260 5.26 0.46 23.74
C VAL A 260 4.14 0.76 22.75
N ASP A 261 4.52 1.13 21.52
CA ASP A 261 3.74 0.79 20.34
C ASP A 261 4.06 -0.67 19.98
N CYS A 262 3.89 -1.55 20.97
CA CYS A 262 3.51 -2.91 20.65
C CYS A 262 2.03 -2.82 20.33
N ALA A 263 1.73 -2.70 19.04
CA ALA A 263 0.47 -3.17 18.50
C ALA A 263 0.19 -4.51 19.17
N SER A 264 -0.74 -4.45 20.12
CA SER A 264 -1.21 -5.60 20.84
C SER A 264 -1.82 -6.49 19.78
N THR A 265 -1.76 -7.79 20.02
CA THR A 265 -2.50 -8.81 19.28
C THR A 265 -4.02 -8.70 19.52
N GLU A 266 -4.57 -7.50 19.44
CA GLU A 266 -5.98 -7.22 19.23
C GLU A 266 -6.07 -6.29 18.04
N ALA A 267 -6.72 -6.79 16.99
CA ALA A 267 -7.03 -6.05 15.77
C ALA A 267 -7.75 -4.74 16.12
N ALA A 268 -7.01 -3.64 16.17
CA ALA A 268 -7.55 -2.34 15.86
C ALA A 268 -7.49 -2.22 14.33
N ASP A 269 -8.67 -1.99 13.78
CA ASP A 269 -9.01 -1.82 12.37
C ASP A 269 -8.08 -0.81 11.68
N ASP A 270 -6.90 -1.25 11.24
CA ASP A 270 -6.12 -0.59 10.20
C ASP A 270 -6.85 -0.79 8.86
N GLN A 271 -8.06 -0.23 8.79
CA GLN A 271 -8.70 0.10 7.53
C GLN A 271 -7.75 1.05 6.82
N ILE A 272 -7.11 0.54 5.78
CA ILE A 272 -6.47 1.36 4.77
C ILE A 272 -7.56 2.31 4.28
N ASP A 273 -7.47 3.58 4.70
CA ASP A 273 -8.32 4.68 4.23
C ASP A 273 -7.94 4.96 2.78
N PHE A 274 -8.59 4.21 1.87
CA PHE A 274 -8.65 4.57 0.46
C PHE A 274 -9.59 5.78 0.37
N GLY A 275 -9.07 6.95 0.72
CA GLY A 275 -9.78 8.22 0.87
C GLY A 275 -11.11 8.27 0.12
N ASP A 276 -12.17 8.42 0.90
CA ASP A 276 -13.54 8.83 0.54
C ASP A 276 -13.76 9.01 -0.97
N LEU A 277 -14.10 7.91 -1.66
CA LEU A 277 -14.68 7.93 -3.01
C LEU A 277 -16.08 8.54 -2.93
N VAL A 278 -16.16 9.82 -2.58
CA VAL A 278 -17.34 10.63 -2.83
C VAL A 278 -17.41 10.76 -4.33
N ALA A 279 -18.28 9.96 -4.93
CA ALA A 279 -18.90 10.27 -6.20
C ALA A 279 -19.61 11.62 -6.03
N ASN A 280 -18.87 12.72 -6.22
CA ASN A 280 -19.42 14.04 -6.40
C ASN A 280 -20.20 14.01 -7.72
N SER A 281 -21.45 13.57 -7.62
CA SER A 281 -22.52 13.89 -8.56
C SER A 281 -22.81 15.38 -8.44
N GLU A 282 -21.87 16.23 -8.87
CA GLU A 282 -22.17 17.63 -9.14
C GLU A 282 -22.95 17.68 -10.46
N SER A 283 -24.27 17.75 -10.30
CA SER A 283 -25.18 18.12 -11.37
C SER A 283 -24.74 19.45 -11.96
N GLY A 284 -24.62 19.45 -13.29
CA GLY A 284 -23.97 20.52 -14.02
C GLY A 284 -24.73 21.84 -14.01
N ASP A 285 -23.95 22.90 -14.21
CA ASP A 285 -24.42 24.07 -14.91
C ASP A 285 -23.30 24.45 -15.88
N ASP A 286 -23.41 24.02 -17.14
CA ASP A 286 -22.71 24.71 -18.21
C ASP A 286 -23.53 24.71 -19.49
N ARG A 287 -24.12 25.88 -19.74
CA ARG A 287 -24.82 26.21 -20.97
C ARG A 287 -23.77 26.53 -22.02
N SER A 288 -23.63 25.71 -23.07
CA SER A 288 -23.16 26.24 -24.35
C SER A 288 -23.45 25.38 -25.58
N SER A 289 -24.04 26.06 -26.57
CA SER A 289 -23.98 25.83 -28.01
C SER A 289 -24.69 24.61 -28.61
N SER A 290 -25.95 24.89 -28.94
CA SER A 290 -26.72 24.29 -30.02
C SER A 290 -25.91 24.05 -31.31
N SER A 291 -25.83 22.80 -31.74
CA SER A 291 -25.48 22.39 -33.12
C SER A 291 -26.43 21.26 -33.57
N PRO A 292 -26.85 21.17 -34.86
CA PRO A 292 -28.01 20.38 -35.27
C PRO A 292 -27.74 18.88 -35.47
N ASN A 293 -26.54 18.40 -35.14
CA ASN A 293 -26.23 16.97 -35.20
C ASN A 293 -26.47 16.36 -33.82
N GLY A 294 -27.46 15.47 -33.77
CA GLY A 294 -27.90 14.79 -32.56
C GLY A 294 -26.73 14.25 -31.74
N ASP A 295 -26.58 14.86 -30.57
CA ASP A 295 -25.79 14.37 -29.46
C ASP A 295 -26.47 13.09 -28.95
N PHE A 296 -25.92 11.94 -29.34
CA PHE A 296 -26.41 10.62 -28.97
C PHE A 296 -25.39 9.99 -28.06
N VAL A 297 -25.61 10.18 -26.76
CA VAL A 297 -25.09 9.43 -25.60
C VAL A 297 -23.93 8.51 -25.99
N HIS A 298 -22.72 9.06 -25.92
CA HIS A 298 -21.57 8.21 -25.66
C HIS A 298 -21.89 7.46 -24.36
N VAL A 299 -21.96 6.14 -24.43
CA VAL A 299 -21.89 5.34 -23.22
C VAL A 299 -20.46 5.53 -22.74
N ASP A 300 -20.24 6.58 -21.95
CA ASP A 300 -19.04 6.75 -21.14
C ASP A 300 -19.11 5.66 -20.07
N ARG A 301 -18.90 4.42 -20.50
CA ARG A 301 -18.61 3.33 -19.58
C ARG A 301 -17.19 3.58 -19.14
N GLU A 302 -17.07 4.12 -17.93
CA GLU A 302 -15.84 4.41 -17.21
C GLU A 302 -14.71 3.54 -17.74
N GLU A 303 -13.82 4.19 -18.49
CA GLU A 303 -12.56 3.58 -18.85
C GLU A 303 -11.94 3.10 -17.54
N CYS A 304 -11.66 1.81 -17.41
CA CYS A 304 -10.75 1.32 -16.40
C CYS A 304 -9.39 1.97 -16.69
N LYS A 305 -9.20 3.16 -16.13
CA LYS A 305 -7.92 3.82 -15.96
C LYS A 305 -7.33 3.19 -14.71
N PRO A 306 -6.16 2.56 -14.79
CA PRO A 306 -5.36 2.39 -13.60
C PRO A 306 -4.92 3.80 -13.21
N GLU A 307 -5.67 4.47 -12.34
CA GLU A 307 -5.11 5.60 -11.62
C GLU A 307 -4.07 5.05 -10.64
N ASN A 308 -2.94 5.75 -10.60
CA ASN A 308 -1.75 5.48 -9.80
C ASN A 308 -0.83 4.38 -10.34
N GLY A 309 -0.18 4.71 -11.45
CA GLY A 309 1.17 4.23 -11.78
C GLY A 309 2.25 4.87 -10.90
N ASP A 310 2.01 5.01 -9.60
CA ASP A 310 3.09 5.22 -8.64
C ASP A 310 3.70 3.84 -8.39
N GLN A 311 4.66 3.51 -9.24
CA GLN A 311 5.63 2.47 -8.99
C GLN A 311 6.31 2.81 -7.67
N ILE A 312 5.84 2.21 -6.57
CA ILE A 312 6.58 2.21 -5.31
C ILE A 312 7.83 1.37 -5.59
N ASP A 313 8.90 2.08 -5.94
CA ASP A 313 10.25 1.55 -6.09
C ASP A 313 10.74 1.16 -4.70
N PHE A 314 10.43 -0.08 -4.30
CA PHE A 314 11.21 -0.76 -3.27
C PHE A 314 12.55 -1.13 -3.90
N GLY A 315 13.36 -0.10 -4.14
CA GLY A 315 14.73 -0.23 -4.61
C GLY A 315 15.45 -1.21 -3.72
N ASP A 316 16.28 -2.03 -4.37
CA ASP A 316 17.20 -3.03 -3.83
C ASP A 316 18.19 -2.41 -2.85
N SER A 317 17.66 -1.95 -1.72
CA SER A 317 18.41 -1.31 -0.65
C SER A 317 18.72 -2.44 0.32
N ASP A 318 19.89 -3.06 0.14
CA ASP A 318 20.52 -3.82 1.20
C ASP A 318 20.41 -3.01 2.49
N ILE A 319 19.73 -3.57 3.49
CA ILE A 319 19.53 -2.91 4.78
C ILE A 319 20.93 -2.80 5.42
N ASN A 320 21.56 -1.63 5.29
CA ASN A 320 22.84 -1.36 5.91
C ASN A 320 22.64 -1.11 7.41
N TRP A 321 23.13 -2.04 8.24
CA TRP A 321 23.13 -1.96 9.70
C TRP A 321 24.34 -1.18 10.26
N ASP A 322 24.99 -0.33 9.46
CA ASP A 322 25.93 0.66 9.99
C ASP A 322 25.19 1.63 10.92
N ILE A 323 25.13 1.26 12.19
CA ILE A 323 24.83 2.17 13.28
C ILE A 323 26.05 3.09 13.38
N SER A 324 26.00 4.22 12.67
CA SER A 324 26.79 5.38 13.01
C SER A 324 26.32 5.84 14.38
N VAL A 325 27.06 5.45 15.42
CA VAL A 325 26.93 6.04 16.75
C VAL A 325 27.44 7.48 16.63
N GLU A 326 26.57 8.38 16.17
CA GLU A 326 26.80 9.80 16.38
C GLU A 326 26.66 10.02 17.89
N THR A 327 27.81 10.16 18.54
CA THR A 327 27.91 10.62 19.92
C THR A 327 27.24 11.99 20.01
N SER A 328 25.95 11.99 20.28
CA SER A 328 25.18 13.20 20.58
C SER A 328 25.88 13.88 21.74
N GLY A 329 26.35 15.10 21.49
CA GLY A 329 27.39 15.78 22.24
C GLY A 329 27.28 15.59 23.75
N THR A 330 28.27 14.89 24.30
CA THR A 330 28.81 15.22 25.61
C THR A 330 29.25 16.66 25.55
N ASN A 331 28.39 17.57 26.02
CA ASN A 331 28.82 18.92 26.34
C ASN A 331 30.01 18.79 27.28
N ASP A 332 31.18 19.22 26.80
CA ASP A 332 32.37 19.49 27.59
C ASP A 332 32.01 20.51 28.68
N ILE A 333 31.46 20.01 29.79
CA ILE A 333 31.47 20.73 31.05
C ILE A 333 32.82 20.38 31.66
N PRO A 334 33.75 21.34 31.78
CA PRO A 334 35.03 21.07 32.44
C PRO A 334 34.75 20.54 33.85
N PRO A 335 35.54 19.60 34.38
CA PRO A 335 35.35 19.10 35.73
C PRO A 335 35.50 20.27 36.69
N VAL A 336 34.37 20.77 37.20
CA VAL A 336 34.37 21.70 38.32
C VAL A 336 34.81 20.86 39.50
N PHE A 337 36.04 21.10 39.93
CA PHE A 337 36.57 20.62 41.19
C PHE A 337 35.78 21.29 42.32
N GLU A 338 34.73 20.63 42.80
CA GLU A 338 34.21 20.88 44.14
C GLU A 338 34.78 19.79 45.07
N GLU A 339 35.91 20.11 45.70
CA GLU A 339 36.17 19.64 47.06
C GLU A 339 35.13 20.35 47.96
N GLY A 340 33.93 19.79 47.99
CA GLY A 340 32.85 20.21 48.88
C GLY A 340 32.26 18.98 49.52
N GLU A 341 32.03 19.04 50.83
CA GLU A 341 31.41 18.01 51.68
C GLU A 341 30.01 17.57 51.18
N GLY A 342 29.98 16.81 50.09
CA GLY A 342 28.82 16.11 49.56
C GLY A 342 29.11 14.61 49.59
N GLY A 343 28.15 13.79 50.03
CA GLY A 343 28.34 12.36 50.31
C GLY A 343 29.00 11.56 49.18
N LYS A 344 29.48 10.36 49.52
CA LYS A 344 30.21 9.45 48.60
C LYS A 344 29.29 8.91 47.49
N VAL A 345 28.93 9.75 46.53
CA VAL A 345 28.00 9.40 45.44
C VAL A 345 28.78 9.21 44.14
N ALA A 346 28.69 8.03 43.55
CA ALA A 346 29.24 7.75 42.23
C ALA A 346 28.25 8.24 41.15
N ARG A 347 28.71 9.12 40.25
CA ARG A 347 27.89 9.74 39.19
C ARG A 347 28.52 9.60 37.81
N GLY A 348 27.71 9.49 36.77
CA GLY A 348 28.19 9.45 35.39
C GLY A 348 29.19 8.31 35.14
N ALA A 349 30.37 8.63 34.61
CA ALA A 349 31.42 7.65 34.34
C ALA A 349 31.98 6.96 35.60
N ASP A 350 31.88 7.60 36.77
CA ASP A 350 32.31 7.04 38.05
C ASP A 350 31.32 5.99 38.60
N ALA A 351 30.06 6.00 38.13
CA ALA A 351 29.02 5.04 38.51
C ALA A 351 29.09 3.72 37.73
N LEU A 352 29.75 3.71 36.57
CA LEU A 352 30.02 2.50 35.79
C LEU A 352 31.01 1.59 36.54
N SER A 353 30.96 0.29 36.25
CA SER A 353 31.98 -0.63 36.71
C SER A 353 33.34 -0.37 36.04
N VAL A 354 34.44 -0.80 36.66
CA VAL A 354 35.80 -0.66 36.10
C VAL A 354 35.97 -1.36 34.75
N LEU A 355 35.18 -2.41 34.46
CA LEU A 355 35.17 -3.09 33.17
C LEU A 355 34.11 -2.56 32.19
N GLU A 356 33.11 -1.81 32.66
CA GLU A 356 32.12 -1.13 31.83
C GLU A 356 32.64 0.22 31.30
N ASN A 357 33.35 0.96 32.15
CA ASN A 357 33.95 2.24 31.76
C ASN A 357 35.10 2.01 30.77
N GLU A 358 34.99 2.62 29.59
CA GLU A 358 35.92 2.44 28.48
C GLU A 358 37.38 2.75 28.86
N THR A 359 37.61 3.79 29.66
CA THR A 359 38.97 4.22 30.02
C THR A 359 39.66 3.18 30.89
N THR A 360 38.97 2.72 31.95
CA THR A 360 39.50 1.72 32.87
C THR A 360 39.55 0.34 32.23
N ARG A 361 38.58 0.00 31.37
CA ARG A 361 38.60 -1.25 30.58
C ARG A 361 39.80 -1.30 29.64
N ASN A 362 40.12 -0.20 28.94
CA ASN A 362 41.29 -0.14 28.08
C ASN A 362 42.59 -0.26 28.90
N SER A 363 42.66 0.36 30.08
CA SER A 363 43.81 0.19 30.99
C SER A 363 43.95 -1.25 31.48
N PHE A 364 42.84 -1.91 31.85
CA PHE A 364 42.84 -3.33 32.22
C PHE A 364 43.31 -4.22 31.06
N TYR A 365 42.87 -3.92 29.83
CA TYR A 365 43.33 -4.63 28.63
C TYR A 365 44.83 -4.42 28.38
N CYS A 366 45.35 -3.20 28.56
CA CYS A 366 46.78 -2.91 28.48
C CYS A 366 47.57 -3.70 29.53
N ASP A 367 47.11 -3.76 30.79
CA ASP A 367 47.74 -4.54 31.85
C ASP A 367 47.81 -6.04 31.47
N LEU A 368 46.73 -6.58 30.89
CA LEU A 368 46.71 -7.97 30.39
C LEU A 368 47.71 -8.20 29.26
N LEU A 369 47.82 -7.27 28.31
CA LEU A 369 48.79 -7.35 27.22
C LEU A 369 50.24 -7.25 27.72
N GLU A 370 50.49 -6.39 28.71
CA GLU A 370 51.80 -6.24 29.35
C GLU A 370 52.24 -7.55 30.01
N VAL A 371 51.34 -8.17 30.79
CA VAL A 371 51.59 -9.49 31.38
C VAL A 371 51.76 -10.57 30.32
N PHE A 372 50.94 -10.56 29.27
CA PHE A 372 51.04 -11.55 28.19
C PHE A 372 52.38 -11.45 27.43
N SER A 373 52.92 -10.25 27.31
CA SER A 373 54.19 -10.00 26.60
C SER A 373 55.39 -10.67 27.29
N ILE A 374 55.33 -10.94 28.60
CA ILE A 374 56.43 -11.61 29.31
C ILE A 374 56.61 -13.07 28.87
N PHE A 375 55.60 -13.71 28.28
CA PHE A 375 55.71 -15.08 27.77
C PHE A 375 56.52 -15.18 26.46
N TYR A 376 56.80 -14.03 25.83
CA TYR A 376 57.58 -13.95 24.59
C TYR A 376 59.01 -13.43 24.82
N LEU A 377 59.36 -13.11 26.06
CA LEU A 377 60.71 -12.75 26.52
C LEU A 377 61.41 -14.00 27.07
#